data_AF-A0A1A8ZLY3-F1
#
_entry.id   AF-A0A1A8ZLY3-F1
#
_cell.length_a   1.000
_cell.length_b   1.000
_cell.length_c   1.000
_cell.angle_alpha   90.00
_cell.angle_beta   90.00
_cell.angle_gamma   90.00
#
_symmetry.space_group_name_H-M   'P 1'
#
loop_
_entity.id
_entity.type
_entity.pdbx_description
1 polymer ?
#
loop_
_entity_poly.entity_id
_entity_poly.type
_entity_poly.pdbx_seq_one_letter_code
_entity_poly.pdbx_strand_id
1 'polypeptide(L)'
;MGTWAAGPFDNDTAADWCGALDDAAPRERPVLVEQALRVVVDDAGYLDSDLGVEAVAAAAVLAAHLPGASPVNSAYAPDFLTGGVRLELPERLRPLAVRALDRVVGEESELAELWVEAGEPNKFLVEVAGLRTLLAAA
;
A
#
# COMPACT_ATOMS: atom_id res chain seq x y z
N MET A 1 13.29 12.27 11.07
CA MET A 1 12.61 12.15 9.77
C MET A 1 13.65 11.79 8.73
N GLY A 2 13.76 10.49 8.41
CA GLY A 2 14.58 10.00 7.31
C GLY A 2 13.97 10.38 5.97
N THR A 3 14.78 10.38 4.91
CA THR A 3 14.38 10.75 3.55
C THR A 3 13.30 9.79 3.04
N TRP A 4 12.04 10.23 2.95
CA TRP A 4 10.98 9.47 2.28
C TRP A 4 11.30 9.38 0.79
N ALA A 5 11.39 8.16 0.24
CA ALA A 5 11.14 8.01 -1.18
C ALA A 5 9.63 7.84 -1.40
N ALA A 6 9.14 8.18 -2.59
CA ALA A 6 7.70 8.16 -2.87
C ALA A 6 7.15 6.76 -3.16
N GLY A 7 8.02 5.74 -3.22
CA GLY A 7 7.61 4.38 -3.52
C GLY A 7 6.78 3.77 -2.38
N PRO A 8 5.88 2.82 -2.69
CA PRO A 8 4.92 2.25 -1.73
C PRO A 8 5.55 1.44 -0.59
N PHE A 9 6.84 1.14 -0.68
CA PHE A 9 7.60 0.38 0.32
C PHE A 9 8.73 1.18 0.96
N ASP A 10 8.96 2.42 0.53
CA ASP A 10 10.18 3.18 0.85
C ASP A 10 10.00 4.11 2.07
N ASN A 11 9.08 3.74 2.96
CA ASN A 11 8.83 4.36 4.26
C ASN A 11 9.12 3.33 5.36
N ASP A 12 9.71 3.75 6.48
CA ASP A 12 10.04 2.85 7.60
C ASP A 12 8.82 2.04 8.08
N THR A 13 7.64 2.68 8.19
CA THR A 13 6.39 1.98 8.55
C THR A 13 5.99 0.94 7.49
N ALA A 14 6.18 1.26 6.20
CA ALA A 14 5.92 0.29 5.13
C ALA A 14 6.90 -0.89 5.19
N ALA A 15 8.18 -0.62 5.46
CA ALA A 15 9.21 -1.64 5.58
C ALA A 15 8.96 -2.57 6.76
N ASP A 16 8.56 -2.03 7.92
CA ASP A 16 8.19 -2.81 9.10
C ASP A 16 6.97 -3.71 8.82
N TRP A 17 5.95 -3.17 8.15
CA TRP A 17 4.78 -3.94 7.73
C TRP A 17 5.14 -5.04 6.72
N CYS A 18 6.03 -4.76 5.76
CA CYS A 18 6.51 -5.75 4.80
C CYS A 18 7.30 -6.87 5.48
N GLY A 19 8.14 -6.54 6.46
CA GLY A 19 8.84 -7.53 7.29
C GLY A 19 7.86 -8.44 8.05
N ALA A 20 6.82 -7.86 8.67
CA ALA A 20 5.78 -8.63 9.33
C ALA A 20 5.01 -9.55 8.35
N LEU A 21 4.78 -9.09 7.11
CA LEU A 21 4.15 -9.89 6.07
C LEU A 21 5.03 -11.06 5.61
N ASP A 22 6.34 -10.87 5.52
CA ASP A 22 7.29 -11.93 5.20
C ASP A 22 7.37 -12.99 6.30
N ASP A 23 7.44 -12.56 7.55
CA ASP A 23 7.50 -13.43 8.73
C ASP A 23 6.21 -14.24 8.95
N ALA A 24 5.07 -13.73 8.46
CA ALA A 24 3.79 -14.41 8.56
C ALA A 24 3.75 -15.70 7.73
N ALA A 25 3.00 -16.70 8.23
CA ALA A 25 2.81 -17.94 7.50
C ALA A 25 2.12 -17.66 6.15
N PRO A 26 2.40 -18.40 5.07
CA PRO A 26 1.82 -18.13 3.75
C PRO A 26 0.29 -18.01 3.73
N ARG A 27 -0.41 -18.76 4.60
CA ARG A 27 -1.87 -18.72 4.75
C ARG A 27 -2.41 -17.47 5.45
N GLU A 28 -1.57 -16.75 6.18
CA GLU A 28 -1.93 -15.55 6.95
C GLU A 28 -1.71 -14.27 6.14
N ARG A 29 -0.79 -14.30 5.17
CA ARG A 29 -0.45 -13.13 4.32
C ARG A 29 -1.67 -12.49 3.63
N PRO A 30 -2.60 -13.25 3.00
CA PRO A 30 -3.81 -12.64 2.43
C PRO A 30 -4.69 -11.93 3.46
N VAL A 31 -4.70 -12.43 4.70
CA VAL A 31 -5.48 -11.84 5.80
C VAL A 31 -4.85 -10.52 6.24
N LEU A 32 -3.52 -10.46 6.36
CA LEU A 32 -2.80 -9.22 6.69
C LEU A 32 -2.99 -8.14 5.63
N VAL A 33 -2.92 -8.51 4.34
CA VAL A 33 -3.23 -7.59 3.22
C VAL A 33 -4.66 -7.07 3.33
N GLU A 34 -5.64 -7.95 3.56
CA GLU A 34 -7.04 -7.53 3.72
C GLU A 34 -7.24 -6.63 4.95
N GLN A 35 -6.58 -6.91 6.07
CA GLN A 35 -6.68 -6.15 7.30
C GLN A 35 -6.16 -4.71 7.14
N ALA A 36 -4.97 -4.53 6.57
CA ALA A 36 -4.39 -3.21 6.32
C ALA A 36 -5.33 -2.32 5.48
N LEU A 37 -5.96 -2.90 4.45
CA LEU A 37 -6.93 -2.17 3.63
C LEU A 37 -8.24 -1.88 4.35
N ARG A 38 -8.76 -2.83 5.14
CA ARG A 38 -10.04 -2.67 5.85
C ARG A 38 -9.98 -1.62 6.95
N VAL A 39 -8.91 -1.61 7.74
CA VAL A 39 -8.75 -0.66 8.85
C VAL A 39 -8.92 0.77 8.35
N VAL A 40 -8.26 1.12 7.23
CA VAL A 40 -8.38 2.45 6.62
C VAL A 40 -9.79 2.74 6.11
N VAL A 41 -10.43 1.76 5.49
CA VAL A 41 -11.77 1.93 4.89
C VAL A 41 -12.87 2.05 5.95
N ASP A 42 -12.71 1.36 7.08
CA ASP A 42 -13.68 1.34 8.17
C ASP A 42 -13.44 2.50 9.18
N ASP A 43 -12.31 3.21 9.07
CA ASP A 43 -12.01 4.39 9.86
C ASP A 43 -12.79 5.62 9.36
N ALA A 44 -13.76 6.05 10.16
CA ALA A 44 -14.58 7.23 9.92
C ALA A 44 -14.01 8.52 10.57
N GLY A 45 -12.89 8.42 11.29
CA GLY A 45 -12.21 9.54 11.92
C GLY A 45 -11.09 10.10 11.05
N TYR A 46 -10.19 10.86 11.67
CA TYR A 46 -8.97 11.33 11.04
C TYR A 46 -7.98 10.17 10.89
N LEU A 47 -7.50 9.92 9.68
CA LEU A 47 -6.66 8.77 9.37
C LEU A 47 -5.21 9.04 9.76
N ASP A 48 -4.70 8.18 10.64
CA ASP A 48 -3.29 8.15 11.03
C ASP A 48 -2.37 7.78 9.86
N SER A 49 -1.22 8.45 9.79
CA SER A 49 -0.29 8.29 8.68
C SER A 49 0.27 6.87 8.56
N ASP A 50 0.50 6.17 9.68
CA ASP A 50 1.03 4.80 9.66
C ASP A 50 0.03 3.85 9.00
N LEU A 51 -1.26 3.96 9.35
CA LEU A 51 -2.32 3.18 8.72
C LEU A 51 -2.44 3.48 7.22
N GLY A 52 -2.27 4.74 6.84
CA GLY A 52 -2.26 5.14 5.44
C GLY A 52 -1.09 4.54 4.66
N VAL A 53 0.11 4.51 5.27
CA VAL A 53 1.31 3.92 4.67
C VAL A 53 1.14 2.40 4.49
N GLU A 54 0.67 1.70 5.52
CA GLU A 54 0.40 0.25 5.44
C GLU A 54 -0.62 -0.09 4.35
N ALA A 55 -1.69 0.70 4.21
CA ALA A 55 -2.68 0.48 3.17
C ALA A 55 -2.12 0.68 1.75
N VAL A 56 -1.23 1.66 1.55
CA VAL A 56 -0.54 1.86 0.27
C VAL A 56 0.37 0.67 -0.04
N ALA A 57 1.15 0.19 0.95
CA ALA A 57 1.99 -1.00 0.80
C ALA A 57 1.15 -2.24 0.46
N ALA A 58 0.04 -2.47 1.18
CA ALA A 58 -0.88 -3.58 0.92
C ALA A 58 -1.52 -3.51 -0.47
N ALA A 59 -1.91 -2.33 -0.92
CA ALA A 59 -2.43 -2.11 -2.28
C ALA A 59 -1.36 -2.41 -3.34
N ALA A 60 -0.10 -2.04 -3.10
CA ALA A 60 1.02 -2.35 -3.99
C ALA A 60 1.32 -3.87 -4.05
N VAL A 61 1.27 -4.58 -2.92
CA VAL A 61 1.37 -6.06 -2.90
C VAL A 61 0.27 -6.69 -3.76
N LEU A 62 -0.98 -6.23 -3.61
CA LEU A 62 -2.09 -6.72 -4.43
C LEU A 62 -1.88 -6.41 -5.93
N ALA A 63 -1.48 -5.18 -6.23
CA ALA A 63 -1.24 -4.71 -7.59
C ALA A 63 -0.11 -5.51 -8.28
N ALA A 64 0.95 -5.88 -7.56
CA ALA A 64 2.07 -6.66 -8.08
C ALA A 64 1.67 -8.03 -8.65
N HIS A 65 0.50 -8.55 -8.27
CA HIS A 65 -0.02 -9.82 -8.79
C HIS A 65 -0.90 -9.65 -10.04
N LEU A 66 -1.22 -8.42 -10.45
CA LEU A 66 -2.08 -8.15 -11.60
C LEU A 66 -1.30 -8.09 -12.93
N PRO A 67 -1.95 -8.43 -14.06
CA PRO A 67 -1.38 -8.19 -15.38
C PRO A 67 -1.09 -6.70 -15.59
N GLY A 68 0.09 -6.37 -16.13
CA GLY A 68 0.49 -4.99 -16.38
C GLY A 68 1.17 -4.29 -15.19
N ALA A 69 1.35 -4.98 -14.07
CA ALA A 69 2.16 -4.49 -12.97
C ALA A 69 3.63 -4.32 -13.39
N SER A 70 4.23 -3.19 -13.01
CA SER A 70 5.68 -3.02 -13.08
C SER A 70 6.37 -3.99 -12.09
N PRO A 71 7.56 -4.51 -12.41
CA PRO A 71 8.35 -5.27 -11.46
C PRO A 71 8.60 -4.46 -10.18
N VAL A 72 8.37 -5.08 -9.03
CA VAL A 72 8.71 -4.50 -7.74
C VAL A 72 10.23 -4.46 -7.60
N ASN A 73 10.79 -3.27 -7.38
CA ASN A 73 12.25 -3.03 -7.37
C ASN A 73 12.75 -2.33 -6.09
N SER A 74 11.96 -2.35 -5.01
CA SER A 74 12.39 -1.84 -3.70
C SER A 74 13.06 -2.95 -2.90
N ALA A 75 14.15 -2.59 -2.20
CA ALA A 75 14.83 -3.47 -1.24
C ALA A 75 14.02 -3.67 0.06
N TYR A 76 12.97 -2.86 0.24
CA TYR A 76 12.08 -2.89 1.40
C TYR A 76 10.73 -3.56 1.09
N ALA A 77 10.53 -4.01 -0.15
CA ALA A 77 9.37 -4.81 -0.51
C ALA A 77 9.45 -6.23 0.07
N PRO A 78 8.32 -6.93 0.25
CA PRO A 78 8.35 -8.31 0.72
C PRO A 78 9.18 -9.22 -0.18
N ASP A 79 10.05 -10.04 0.41
CA ASP A 79 10.99 -10.92 -0.28
C ASP A 79 10.30 -11.86 -1.27
N PHE A 80 9.09 -12.31 -0.93
CA PHE A 80 8.34 -13.22 -1.79
C PHE A 80 7.91 -12.55 -3.11
N LEU A 81 7.72 -11.22 -3.15
CA LEU A 81 7.39 -10.50 -4.39
C LEU A 81 8.59 -10.41 -5.32
N THR A 82 9.78 -10.16 -4.78
CA THR A 82 11.02 -10.10 -5.57
C THR A 82 11.49 -11.50 -5.99
N GLY A 83 11.19 -12.52 -5.18
CA GLY A 83 11.41 -13.94 -5.47
C GLY A 83 10.41 -14.57 -6.45
N GLY A 84 9.40 -13.82 -6.93
CA GLY A 84 8.43 -14.30 -7.92
C GLY A 84 7.34 -15.24 -7.37
N VAL A 85 7.18 -15.32 -6.05
CA VAL A 85 6.12 -16.08 -5.41
C VAL A 85 4.80 -15.34 -5.56
N ARG A 86 3.74 -16.07 -5.93
CA ARG A 86 2.38 -15.51 -6.00
C ARG A 86 1.61 -15.79 -4.72
N LEU A 87 0.96 -14.75 -4.18
CA LEU A 87 -0.08 -14.90 -3.19
C LEU A 87 -1.42 -15.16 -3.89
N GLU A 88 -2.21 -16.06 -3.31
CA GLU A 88 -3.61 -16.22 -3.68
C GLU A 88 -4.43 -15.13 -2.98
N LEU A 89 -4.55 -13.97 -3.62
CA LEU A 89 -5.34 -12.85 -3.14
C LEU A 89 -6.74 -12.87 -3.77
N PRO A 90 -7.81 -12.81 -2.96
CA PRO A 90 -9.17 -12.76 -3.48
C PRO A 90 -9.44 -11.52 -4.34
N GLU A 91 -10.12 -11.67 -5.49
CA GLU A 91 -10.44 -10.55 -6.40
C GLU A 91 -11.25 -9.44 -5.72
N ARG A 92 -12.04 -9.77 -4.69
CA ARG A 92 -12.80 -8.80 -3.87
C ARG A 92 -11.90 -7.77 -3.17
N LEU A 93 -10.61 -8.04 -3.03
CA LEU A 93 -9.67 -7.10 -2.42
C LEU A 93 -9.36 -5.90 -3.33
N ARG A 94 -9.56 -6.02 -4.65
CA ARG A 94 -9.30 -4.91 -5.58
C ARG A 94 -10.18 -3.69 -5.32
N PRO A 95 -11.53 -3.79 -5.29
CA PRO A 95 -12.37 -2.64 -4.96
C PRO A 95 -12.15 -2.14 -3.52
N LEU A 96 -11.75 -3.02 -2.59
CA LEU A 96 -11.37 -2.60 -1.24
C LEU A 96 -10.09 -1.75 -1.26
N ALA A 97 -9.06 -2.17 -2.00
CA ALA A 97 -7.82 -1.43 -2.15
C ALA A 97 -8.03 -0.07 -2.82
N VAL A 98 -8.87 0.01 -3.86
CA VAL A 98 -9.24 1.29 -4.47
C VAL A 98 -9.86 2.24 -3.45
N ARG A 99 -10.80 1.76 -2.63
CA ARG A 99 -11.42 2.57 -1.56
C ARG A 99 -10.42 3.00 -0.50
N ALA A 100 -9.49 2.13 -0.11
CA ALA A 100 -8.44 2.46 0.84
C ALA A 100 -7.53 3.56 0.27
N LEU A 101 -7.07 3.43 -0.98
CA LEU A 101 -6.26 4.46 -1.64
C LEU A 101 -6.99 5.80 -1.76
N ASP A 102 -8.28 5.79 -2.10
CA ASP A 102 -9.12 7.00 -2.13
C ASP A 102 -9.19 7.68 -0.75
N ARG A 103 -9.29 6.88 0.32
CA ARG A 103 -9.30 7.38 1.70
C ARG A 103 -7.95 7.95 2.13
N VAL A 104 -6.84 7.35 1.68
CA VAL A 104 -5.47 7.76 2.00
C VAL A 104 -5.12 9.13 1.40
N VAL A 105 -5.60 9.43 0.19
CA VAL A 105 -5.34 10.74 -0.47
C VAL A 105 -6.43 11.77 -0.19
N GLY A 106 -7.39 11.45 0.69
CA GLY A 106 -8.49 12.33 1.07
C GLY A 106 -8.09 13.42 2.06
N GLU A 107 -9.02 14.34 2.33
CA GLU A 107 -8.80 15.51 3.20
C GLU A 107 -8.59 15.15 4.69
N GLU A 108 -9.11 14.02 5.16
CA GLU A 108 -8.98 13.57 6.56
C GLU A 108 -7.84 12.54 6.72
N SER A 109 -6.66 12.83 6.17
CA SER A 109 -5.52 11.91 6.13
C SER A 109 -4.23 12.60 6.51
N GLU A 110 -3.64 12.17 7.62
CA GLU A 110 -2.33 12.67 8.08
C GLU A 110 -1.24 12.40 7.05
N LEU A 111 -1.27 11.25 6.38
CA LEU A 111 -0.28 10.95 5.34
C LEU A 111 -0.37 11.96 4.18
N ALA A 112 -1.58 12.35 3.77
CA ALA A 112 -1.75 13.35 2.72
C ALA A 112 -1.23 14.72 3.17
N GLU A 113 -1.52 15.13 4.41
CA GLU A 113 -1.02 16.37 4.99
C GLU A 113 0.52 16.39 5.07
N LEU A 114 1.15 15.32 5.57
CA LEU A 114 2.61 15.21 5.67
C LEU A 114 3.30 15.35 4.31
N TRP A 115 2.73 14.78 3.24
CA TRP A 115 3.26 14.94 1.89
C TRP A 115 3.10 16.36 1.34
N VAL A 116 2.03 17.07 1.71
CA VAL A 116 1.85 18.49 1.40
C VAL A 116 2.89 19.33 2.15
N GLU A 117 3.09 19.08 3.44
CA GLU A 117 4.07 19.78 4.28
C GLU A 117 5.52 19.54 3.82
N ALA A 118 5.82 18.34 3.34
CA ALA A 118 7.12 18.00 2.76
C ALA A 118 7.41 18.73 1.43
N GLY A 119 6.41 19.38 0.83
CA GLY A 119 6.55 20.16 -0.40
C GLY A 119 6.65 19.31 -1.68
N GLU A 120 6.44 17.99 -1.59
CA GLU A 120 6.48 17.07 -2.73
C GLU A 120 5.18 16.25 -2.93
N PRO A 121 3.97 16.82 -2.74
CA PRO A 121 2.74 16.03 -2.75
C PRO A 121 2.48 15.33 -4.09
N ASN A 122 2.95 15.91 -5.20
CA ASN A 122 2.77 15.36 -6.54
C ASN A 122 3.43 13.98 -6.71
N LYS A 123 4.56 13.71 -6.04
CA LYS A 123 5.23 12.41 -6.18
C LYS A 123 4.36 11.30 -5.60
N PHE A 124 3.88 11.51 -4.38
CA PHE A 124 2.98 10.59 -3.70
C PHE A 124 1.66 10.37 -4.45
N LEU A 125 1.02 11.46 -4.89
CA LEU A 125 -0.26 11.38 -5.61
C LEU A 125 -0.14 10.62 -6.93
N VAL A 126 0.98 10.77 -7.65
CA VAL A 126 1.23 10.03 -8.90
C VAL A 126 1.36 8.53 -8.64
N GLU A 127 2.13 8.14 -7.62
CA GLU A 127 2.31 6.73 -7.25
C GLU A 127 0.98 6.08 -6.83
N VAL A 128 0.22 6.74 -5.95
CA VAL A 128 -1.10 6.24 -5.53
C VAL A 128 -2.09 6.16 -6.70
N ALA A 129 -2.10 7.16 -7.59
CA ALA A 129 -2.97 7.15 -8.77
C ALA A 129 -2.62 6.01 -9.74
N GLY A 130 -1.33 5.68 -9.89
CA GLY A 130 -0.87 4.54 -10.67
C GLY A 130 -1.40 3.22 -10.12
N LEU A 131 -1.22 2.98 -8.82
CA LEU A 131 -1.75 1.79 -8.13
C LEU A 131 -3.27 1.69 -8.28
N ARG A 132 -3.97 2.78 -8.01
CA ARG A 132 -5.43 2.86 -8.10
C ARG A 132 -5.93 2.49 -9.50
N THR A 133 -5.27 3.01 -10.55
CA THR A 133 -5.64 2.75 -11.95
C THR A 133 -5.48 1.27 -12.29
N LEU A 134 -4.35 0.67 -11.91
CA LEU A 134 -4.09 -0.75 -12.14
C LEU A 134 -5.11 -1.66 -11.42
N LEU A 135 -5.43 -1.32 -10.17
CA LEU A 135 -6.41 -2.07 -9.37
C LEU A 135 -7.85 -1.95 -9.89
N ALA A 136 -8.20 -0.82 -10.52
CA ALA A 136 -9.53 -0.57 -11.07
C ALA A 136 -9.75 -1.12 -12.49
N ALA A 137 -8.69 -1.37 -13.25
CA ALA A 137 -8.76 -1.75 -14.66
C ALA A 137 -9.02 -3.25 -14.92
N ALA A 138 -9.05 -4.08 -13.89
CA ALA A 138 -9.00 -5.54 -14.00
C ALA A 138 -10.28 -6.27 -13.57
#